data_AF-A0A1A3DXM6-F1
#
_entry.id   AF-A0A1A3DXM6-F1
#
_cell.length_a   1.000
_cell.length_b   1.000
_cell.length_c   1.000
_cell.angle_alpha   90.00
_cell.angle_beta   90.00
_cell.angle_gamma   90.00
#
_symmetry.space_group_name_H-M   'P 1'
#
loop_
_entity.id
_entity.type
_entity.pdbx_description
1 polymer ?
#
loop_
_entity_poly.entity_id
_entity_poly.type
_entity_poly.pdbx_seq_one_letter_code
_entity_poly.pdbx_strand_id
1 'polypeptide(L)'
;MSDRASSQQAGDRVAQAVGRLTEALETIERARGHLYSFHQLTGRADLQLDEAVTRLREIGHDDLAQYICEELIGRNVLPGRWSFQVVEDYDDGYYQCFKEIEQLVRSRLTGGHRHVYETALKERRRTAGHPAHIASPGDEAAKG
;
A
#
# COMPACT_ATOMS: atom_id res chain seq x y z
N MET A 1 14.82 35.03 21.60
CA MET A 1 15.40 33.71 21.25
C MET A 1 14.51 32.54 21.65
N SER A 2 13.82 32.58 22.80
CA SER A 2 12.96 31.47 23.29
C SER A 2 11.74 31.14 22.40
N ASP A 3 11.14 32.15 21.76
CA ASP A 3 9.89 31.98 20.99
C ASP A 3 10.09 31.24 19.64
N ARG A 4 11.24 31.48 18.99
CA ARG A 4 11.61 30.85 17.70
C ARG A 4 12.03 29.38 17.85
N ALA A 5 12.61 29.02 18.98
CA ALA A 5 12.93 27.62 19.30
C ALA A 5 11.66 26.81 19.59
N SER A 6 10.68 27.44 20.26
CA SER A 6 9.39 26.82 20.58
C SER A 6 8.53 26.60 19.33
N SER A 7 8.54 27.54 18.37
CA SER A 7 7.83 27.38 17.08
C SER A 7 8.46 26.32 16.18
N GLN A 8 9.79 26.23 16.14
CA GLN A 8 10.50 25.16 15.40
C GLN A 8 10.18 23.78 15.99
N GLN A 9 10.21 23.63 17.31
CA GLN A 9 9.87 22.37 17.96
C GLN A 9 8.41 21.95 17.72
N ALA A 10 7.48 22.92 17.67
CA ALA A 10 6.10 22.65 17.30
C ALA A 10 5.97 22.18 15.85
N GLY A 11 6.68 22.81 14.90
CA GLY A 11 6.75 22.38 13.50
C GLY A 11 7.32 20.98 13.34
N ASP A 12 8.39 20.64 14.07
CA ASP A 12 9.00 19.31 14.05
C ASP A 12 8.03 18.23 14.57
N ARG A 13 7.26 18.51 15.62
CA ARG A 13 6.24 17.59 16.13
C ARG A 13 5.10 17.37 15.12
N VAL A 14 4.68 18.43 14.43
CA VAL A 14 3.69 18.32 13.35
C VAL A 14 4.23 17.46 12.21
N ALA A 15 5.45 17.71 11.74
CA ALA A 15 6.06 16.93 10.67
C ALA A 15 6.19 15.45 11.03
N GLN A 16 6.56 15.13 12.27
CA GLN A 16 6.62 13.75 12.76
C GLN A 16 5.24 13.08 12.79
N ALA A 17 4.22 13.76 13.30
CA ALA A 17 2.86 13.21 13.39
C ALA A 17 2.27 12.94 12.00
N VAL A 18 2.40 13.90 11.07
CA VAL A 18 1.95 13.73 9.69
C VAL A 18 2.75 12.63 8.98
N GLY A 19 4.07 12.60 9.15
CA GLY A 19 4.92 11.54 8.61
C GLY A 19 4.48 10.14 9.07
N ARG A 20 4.16 9.97 10.36
CA ARG A 20 3.64 8.68 10.85
C ARG A 20 2.28 8.29 10.27
N LEU A 21 1.40 9.25 10.01
CA LEU A 21 0.14 8.97 9.33
C LEU A 21 0.38 8.54 7.87
N THR A 22 1.30 9.19 7.17
CA THR A 22 1.68 8.81 5.80
C THR A 22 2.33 7.42 5.76
N GLU A 23 3.25 7.11 6.68
CA GLU A 23 3.84 5.76 6.81
C GLU A 23 2.77 4.68 7.08
N ALA A 24 1.73 5.02 7.84
CA ALA A 24 0.62 4.12 8.06
C ALA A 24 -0.17 3.89 6.75
N LEU A 25 -0.43 4.93 5.95
CA LEU A 25 -1.04 4.78 4.61
C LEU A 25 -0.18 3.92 3.68
N GLU A 26 1.14 4.11 3.65
CA GLU A 26 2.07 3.28 2.86
C GLU A 26 2.01 1.80 3.29
N THR A 27 1.84 1.55 4.59
CA THR A 27 1.63 0.19 5.11
C THR A 27 0.30 -0.40 4.62
N ILE A 28 -0.77 0.41 4.57
CA ILE A 28 -2.07 0.02 4.01
C ILE A 28 -1.96 -0.23 2.50
N GLU A 29 -1.18 0.56 1.75
CA GLU A 29 -0.93 0.31 0.31
C GLU A 29 -0.24 -1.03 0.08
N ARG A 30 0.67 -1.44 0.97
CA ARG A 30 1.27 -2.78 0.91
C ARG A 30 0.26 -3.89 1.21
N ALA A 31 -0.60 -3.69 2.22
CA ALA A 31 -1.68 -4.63 2.51
C ALA A 31 -2.64 -4.78 1.32
N ARG A 32 -3.01 -3.66 0.68
CA ARG A 32 -3.77 -3.62 -0.57
C ARG A 32 -3.08 -4.43 -1.66
N GLY A 33 -1.77 -4.26 -1.86
CA GLY A 33 -1.00 -5.06 -2.82
C GLY A 33 -1.08 -6.57 -2.58
N HIS A 34 -1.13 -7.00 -1.30
CA HIS A 34 -1.34 -8.40 -0.95
C HIS A 34 -2.74 -8.91 -1.30
N LEU A 35 -3.78 -8.07 -1.27
CA LEU A 35 -5.12 -8.46 -1.74
C LEU A 35 -5.16 -8.68 -3.25
N TYR A 36 -4.45 -7.86 -4.03
CA TYR A 36 -4.31 -8.11 -5.47
C TYR A 36 -3.56 -9.41 -5.76
N SER A 37 -2.49 -9.68 -5.01
CA SER A 37 -1.76 -10.95 -5.11
C SER A 37 -2.66 -12.13 -4.74
N PHE A 38 -3.43 -12.01 -3.65
CA PHE A 38 -4.42 -13.00 -3.25
C PHE A 38 -5.43 -13.28 -4.37
N HIS A 39 -6.06 -12.24 -4.93
CA HIS A 39 -7.02 -12.39 -6.02
C HIS A 39 -6.43 -13.13 -7.23
N GLN A 40 -5.24 -12.73 -7.68
CA GLN A 40 -4.56 -13.36 -8.82
C GLN A 40 -4.19 -14.82 -8.55
N LEU A 41 -3.66 -15.11 -7.36
CA LEU A 41 -3.28 -16.47 -6.97
C LEU A 41 -4.51 -17.38 -6.84
N THR A 42 -5.61 -16.87 -6.28
CA THR A 42 -6.89 -17.60 -6.22
C THR A 42 -7.42 -17.88 -7.62
N GLY A 43 -7.48 -16.89 -8.51
CA GLY A 43 -7.96 -17.09 -9.88
C GLY A 43 -7.09 -18.08 -10.67
N ARG A 44 -5.77 -18.05 -10.45
CA ARG A 44 -4.87 -19.07 -11.03
C ARG A 44 -5.15 -20.47 -10.50
N ALA A 45 -5.38 -20.61 -9.19
CA ALA A 45 -5.69 -21.90 -8.58
C ALA A 45 -7.03 -22.47 -9.09
N ASP A 46 -8.02 -21.61 -9.36
CA ASP A 46 -9.31 -22.00 -9.95
C ASP A 46 -9.13 -22.61 -11.36
N LEU A 47 -8.28 -22.00 -12.20
CA LEU A 47 -7.93 -22.59 -13.51
C LEU A 47 -7.19 -23.93 -13.39
N GLN A 48 -6.32 -24.07 -12.39
CA GLN A 48 -5.65 -25.35 -12.12
C GLN A 48 -6.64 -26.42 -11.66
N LEU A 49 -7.72 -26.02 -10.97
CA LEU A 49 -8.78 -26.92 -10.54
C LEU A 49 -9.58 -27.45 -11.74
N ASP A 50 -9.88 -26.62 -12.74
CA ASP A 50 -10.50 -27.05 -14.00
C ASP A 50 -9.66 -28.13 -14.70
N GLU A 51 -8.34 -27.94 -14.77
CA GLU A 51 -7.44 -28.96 -15.31
C GLU A 51 -7.48 -30.26 -14.48
N ALA A 52 -7.50 -30.15 -13.15
CA ALA A 52 -7.55 -31.32 -12.26
C ALA A 52 -8.85 -32.12 -12.44
N VAL A 53 -9.99 -31.43 -12.52
CA VAL A 53 -11.30 -32.03 -12.81
C VAL A 53 -11.28 -32.76 -14.14
N THR A 54 -10.72 -32.13 -15.18
CA THR A 54 -10.60 -32.75 -16.51
C THR A 54 -9.77 -34.05 -16.43
N ARG A 55 -8.61 -34.00 -15.79
CA ARG A 55 -7.73 -35.17 -15.62
C ARG A 55 -8.39 -36.29 -14.82
N LEU A 56 -9.17 -35.96 -13.79
CA LEU A 56 -9.90 -36.96 -13.00
C LEU A 56 -10.93 -37.71 -13.85
N ARG A 57 -11.67 -37.01 -14.72
CA ARG A 57 -12.60 -37.63 -15.67
C ARG A 57 -11.87 -38.55 -16.66
N GLU A 58 -10.72 -38.11 -17.18
CA GLU A 58 -9.91 -38.89 -18.14
C GLU A 58 -9.44 -40.23 -17.57
N ILE A 59 -9.20 -40.31 -16.25
CA ILE A 59 -8.79 -41.55 -15.58
C ILE A 59 -9.97 -42.33 -14.95
N GLY A 60 -11.22 -41.92 -15.24
CA GLY A 60 -12.44 -42.64 -14.84
C GLY A 60 -12.96 -42.32 -13.43
N HIS A 61 -12.52 -41.22 -12.81
CA HIS A 61 -12.99 -40.77 -11.50
C HIS A 61 -14.02 -39.63 -11.63
N ASP A 62 -15.13 -39.92 -12.32
CA ASP A 62 -16.19 -38.95 -12.58
C ASP A 62 -16.91 -38.49 -11.31
N ASP A 63 -17.03 -39.37 -10.31
CA ASP A 63 -17.64 -39.08 -9.01
C ASP A 63 -16.85 -38.02 -8.23
N LEU A 64 -15.53 -38.17 -8.17
CA LEU A 64 -14.63 -37.20 -7.53
C LEU A 64 -14.59 -35.88 -8.32
N ALA A 65 -14.55 -35.96 -9.65
CA ALA A 65 -14.61 -34.77 -10.50
C ALA A 65 -15.90 -33.98 -10.27
N GLN A 66 -17.04 -34.66 -10.20
CA GLN A 66 -18.34 -34.05 -9.93
C GLN A 66 -18.39 -33.40 -8.55
N TYR A 67 -17.93 -34.11 -7.51
CA TYR A 67 -17.90 -33.58 -6.16
C TYR A 67 -17.05 -32.31 -6.06
N ILE A 68 -15.91 -32.26 -6.74
CA ILE A 68 -15.06 -31.05 -6.82
C ILE A 68 -15.78 -29.91 -7.54
N CYS A 69 -16.47 -30.19 -8.66
CA CYS A 69 -17.25 -29.17 -9.35
C CYS A 69 -18.36 -28.58 -8.47
N GLU A 70 -19.07 -29.42 -7.72
CA GLU A 70 -20.17 -29.00 -6.84
C GLU A 70 -19.65 -28.20 -5.64
N GLU A 71 -18.55 -28.63 -5.04
CA GLU A 71 -18.05 -28.03 -3.82
C GLU A 71 -17.12 -26.84 -4.08
N LEU A 72 -16.18 -26.91 -5.02
CA LEU A 72 -15.11 -25.93 -5.11
C LEU A 72 -15.30 -24.92 -6.24
N ILE A 73 -15.76 -25.35 -7.42
CA ILE A 73 -15.90 -24.45 -8.57
C ILE A 73 -17.02 -23.44 -8.32
N GLY A 74 -16.70 -22.15 -8.49
CA GLY A 74 -17.64 -21.05 -8.23
C GLY A 74 -17.89 -20.77 -6.74
N ARG A 75 -17.16 -21.44 -5.82
CA ARG A 75 -17.26 -21.14 -4.38
C ARG A 75 -16.72 -19.75 -4.08
N ASN A 76 -17.50 -18.99 -3.32
CA ASN A 76 -17.06 -17.71 -2.77
C ASN A 76 -15.91 -17.90 -1.77
N VAL A 77 -14.86 -17.07 -1.86
CA VAL A 77 -13.71 -17.13 -0.93
C VAL A 77 -14.06 -16.62 0.47
N LEU A 78 -15.08 -15.76 0.57
CA LEU A 78 -15.69 -15.27 1.80
C LEU A 78 -17.21 -15.24 1.61
N PRO A 79 -18.03 -15.19 2.68
CA PRO A 79 -19.48 -15.14 2.54
C PRO A 79 -19.94 -14.03 1.58
N GLY A 80 -20.59 -14.45 0.48
CA GLY A 80 -21.12 -13.58 -0.56
C GLY A 80 -20.09 -12.86 -1.43
N ARG A 81 -18.82 -13.28 -1.43
CA ARG A 81 -17.73 -12.56 -2.10
C ARG A 81 -16.79 -13.49 -2.88
N TRP A 82 -16.60 -13.14 -4.14
CA TRP A 82 -15.47 -13.56 -4.94
C TRP A 82 -14.22 -12.76 -4.57
N SER A 83 -13.05 -13.27 -4.92
CA SER A 83 -11.78 -12.65 -4.53
C SER A 83 -11.61 -11.23 -5.06
N PHE A 84 -12.16 -10.91 -6.24
CA PHE A 84 -12.15 -9.53 -6.76
C PHE A 84 -13.03 -8.59 -5.95
N GLN A 85 -14.19 -9.06 -5.45
CA GLN A 85 -15.09 -8.27 -4.61
C GLN A 85 -14.46 -7.97 -3.24
N VAL A 86 -13.61 -8.87 -2.74
CA VAL A 86 -12.80 -8.58 -1.53
C VAL A 86 -11.83 -7.43 -1.78
N VAL A 87 -11.25 -7.35 -2.98
CA VAL A 87 -10.38 -6.23 -3.36
C VAL A 87 -11.19 -4.94 -3.49
N GLU A 88 -12.32 -4.97 -4.20
CA GLU A 88 -13.21 -3.82 -4.38
C GLU A 88 -13.71 -3.28 -3.04
N ASP A 89 -14.22 -4.13 -2.16
CA ASP A 89 -14.70 -3.72 -0.83
C ASP A 89 -13.59 -3.09 0.02
N TYR A 90 -12.35 -3.58 -0.10
CA TYR A 90 -11.22 -3.00 0.60
C TYR A 90 -10.83 -1.63 0.03
N ASP A 91 -10.79 -1.53 -1.30
CA ASP A 91 -10.43 -0.32 -2.04
C ASP A 91 -11.44 0.80 -1.79
N ASP A 92 -12.72 0.53 -2.02
CA ASP A 92 -13.80 1.51 -1.94
C ASP A 92 -14.16 1.85 -0.48
N GLY A 93 -13.91 0.93 0.45
CA GLY A 93 -14.14 1.11 1.86
C GLY A 93 -12.93 1.66 2.60
N TYR A 94 -12.14 0.74 3.15
CA TYR A 94 -11.11 1.07 4.13
C TYR A 94 -9.97 1.90 3.54
N TYR A 95 -9.48 1.52 2.36
CA TYR A 95 -8.35 2.20 1.72
C TYR A 95 -8.69 3.62 1.28
N GLN A 96 -9.82 3.82 0.61
CA GLN A 96 -10.26 5.15 0.18
C GLN A 96 -10.45 6.10 1.37
N CYS A 97 -11.10 5.64 2.45
CA CYS A 97 -11.24 6.41 3.68
C CYS A 97 -9.88 6.81 4.30
N PHE A 98 -8.94 5.87 4.38
CA PHE A 98 -7.60 6.14 4.92
C PHE A 98 -6.87 7.20 4.10
N LYS A 99 -6.91 7.08 2.77
CA LYS A 99 -6.27 8.00 1.84
C LYS A 99 -6.84 9.41 1.94
N GLU A 100 -8.16 9.54 2.07
CA GLU A 100 -8.84 10.83 2.25
C GLU A 100 -8.44 11.50 3.57
N ILE A 101 -8.39 10.74 4.66
CA ILE A 101 -7.99 11.26 5.98
C ILE A 101 -6.52 11.69 5.98
N GLU A 102 -5.60 10.89 5.42
CA GLU A 102 -4.20 11.28 5.26
C GLU A 102 -4.09 12.59 4.50
N GLN A 103 -4.77 12.68 3.35
CA GLN A 103 -4.72 13.86 2.50
C GLN A 103 -5.26 15.10 3.23
N LEU A 104 -6.35 14.96 3.97
CA LEU A 104 -6.92 16.02 4.77
C LEU A 104 -5.92 16.53 5.82
N VAL A 105 -5.34 15.62 6.60
CA VAL A 105 -4.41 15.96 7.69
C VAL A 105 -3.15 16.61 7.13
N ARG A 106 -2.55 16.03 6.09
CA ARG A 106 -1.36 16.59 5.43
C ARG A 106 -1.66 17.96 4.82
N SER A 107 -2.81 18.13 4.16
CA SER A 107 -3.19 19.42 3.57
C SER A 107 -3.32 20.52 4.64
N ARG A 108 -3.93 20.20 5.78
CA ARG A 108 -4.13 21.18 6.87
C ARG A 108 -2.86 21.52 7.64
N LEU A 109 -1.98 20.54 7.85
CA LEU A 109 -0.86 20.69 8.78
C LEU A 109 0.49 20.97 8.11
N THR A 110 0.66 20.59 6.84
CA THR A 110 1.91 20.80 6.09
C THR A 110 1.69 21.51 4.76
N GLY A 111 0.51 22.10 4.52
CA GLY A 111 0.21 22.73 3.23
C GLY A 111 0.20 21.74 2.07
N GLY A 112 0.01 20.45 2.34
CA GLY A 112 0.01 19.40 1.33
C GLY A 112 1.40 18.87 0.97
N HIS A 113 2.49 19.43 1.52
CA HIS A 113 3.84 18.94 1.27
C HIS A 113 4.00 17.50 1.78
N ARG A 114 4.49 16.62 0.90
CA ARG A 114 4.89 15.25 1.23
C ARG A 114 6.30 15.25 1.80
N HIS A 115 6.60 14.25 2.63
CA HIS A 115 7.95 13.97 3.13
C HIS A 115 8.66 15.15 3.82
N VAL A 116 7.91 16.00 4.53
CA VAL A 116 8.47 17.18 5.21
C VAL A 116 9.51 16.77 6.25
N TYR A 117 9.24 15.69 6.99
CA TYR A 117 10.16 15.17 8.00
C TYR A 117 11.45 14.62 7.38
N GLU A 118 11.34 13.81 6.32
CA GLU A 118 12.48 13.24 5.60
C GLU A 118 13.31 14.32 4.91
N THR A 119 12.66 15.36 4.38
CA THR A 119 13.34 16.52 3.79
C THR A 119 14.16 17.27 4.85
N ALA A 120 13.59 17.54 6.02
CA ALA A 120 14.31 18.16 7.14
C ALA A 120 15.42 17.25 7.70
N LEU A 121 15.19 15.93 7.73
CA LEU A 121 16.19 14.95 8.14
C LEU A 121 17.36 14.88 7.15
N LYS A 122 17.07 14.90 5.84
CA LYS A 122 18.06 14.94 4.77
C LYS A 122 18.91 16.21 4.89
N GLU A 123 18.28 17.36 5.09
CA GLU A 123 18.96 18.65 5.27
C GLU A 123 19.90 18.65 6.49
N ARG A 124 19.52 18.01 7.59
CA ARG A 124 20.40 17.86 8.77
C ARG A 124 21.55 16.88 8.56
N ARG A 125 21.38 15.89 7.68
CA ARG A 125 22.35 14.81 7.46
C ARG A 125 23.32 15.09 6.31
N ARG A 126 22.99 16.01 5.41
CA ARG A 126 23.85 16.31 4.26
C ARG A 126 25.17 16.95 4.71
N THR A 127 26.23 16.62 3.99
CA THR A 127 27.54 17.27 4.18
C THR A 127 27.64 18.45 3.23
N ALA A 128 27.91 19.63 3.76
CA ALA A 128 28.10 20.82 2.92
C ALA A 128 29.24 20.60 1.92
N GLY A 129 28.99 20.91 0.64
CA GLY A 129 29.98 20.80 -0.44
C GLY A 129 30.24 19.38 -0.97
N HIS A 130 29.63 18.34 -0.39
CA HIS A 130 29.80 16.98 -0.91
C HIS A 130 28.90 16.77 -2.14
N PRO A 131 29.45 16.39 -3.32
CA PRO A 131 28.71 16.37 -4.58
C PRO A 131 27.55 15.37 -4.63
N ALA A 132 27.57 14.34 -3.77
CA ALA A 132 26.46 13.39 -3.64
C ALA A 132 25.42 13.76 -2.55
N HIS A 133 25.64 14.81 -1.75
CA HIS A 133 24.76 15.20 -0.64
C HIS A 133 23.93 16.45 -0.98
N ILE A 134 23.33 16.45 -2.18
CA ILE A 134 22.51 17.55 -2.70
C ILE A 134 21.11 17.57 -2.07
N ALA A 135 20.56 18.76 -1.83
CA ALA A 135 19.29 18.92 -1.11
C ALA A 135 18.09 18.43 -1.94
N SER A 136 18.05 18.73 -3.23
CA SER A 136 16.99 18.31 -4.15
C SER A 136 17.55 17.62 -5.41
N PRO A 137 16.76 16.74 -6.09
CA PRO A 137 17.19 16.06 -7.32
C PRO A 137 17.60 16.99 -8.49
N GLY A 138 17.28 18.28 -8.42
CA GLY A 138 17.67 19.30 -9.41
C GLY A 138 18.75 20.28 -8.93
N ASP A 139 19.26 20.12 -7.71
CA ASP A 139 20.40 20.91 -7.25
C ASP A 139 21.66 20.30 -7.88
N GLU A 140 21.99 20.69 -9.11
CA GLU A 140 23.33 20.42 -9.63
C GLU A 140 24.33 21.02 -8.65
N ALA A 141 25.29 20.19 -8.20
CA ALA A 141 26.38 20.63 -7.35
C ALA A 141 27.02 21.85 -7.99
N ALA A 142 26.77 23.04 -7.42
CA ALA A 142 27.41 24.27 -7.83
C ALA A 142 28.92 24.01 -7.80
N LYS A 143 29.50 23.91 -8.99
CA LYS A 143 30.88 23.49 -9.24
C LYS A 143 31.84 24.31 -8.37
N GLY A 144 32.68 23.59 -7.64
CA GLY A 144 34.03 24.01 -7.26
C GLY A 144 34.99 22.96 -7.76
#